data_AF-A0A920TJV4-F1
#
_entry.id   AF-A0A920TJV4-F1
#
_cell.length_a   1.000
_cell.length_b   1.000
_cell.length_c   1.000
_cell.angle_alpha   90.00
_cell.angle_beta   90.00
_cell.angle_gamma   90.00
#
_symmetry.space_group_name_H-M   'P 1'
#
loop_
_entity.id
_entity.type
_entity.pdbx_description
1 polymer ?
#
loop_
_entity_poly.entity_id
_entity_poly.type
_entity_poly.pdbx_seq_one_letter_code
_entity_poly.pdbx_strand_id
1 'polypeptide(L)'
;MGTNAFWEGIDLPGELLEILILSKLPFGVPSEPVLKAYSNLLQSLDKNPFLEFNVPECVIKFRQGFGRLIRTSEDVGAFFVMDERVVKKTLRYIIQ
;
A
#
# COMPACT_ATOMS: atom_id res chain seq x y z
N MET A 1 -18.87 -4.98 -1.35
CA MET A 1 -18.28 -5.44 -2.62
C MET A 1 -17.78 -4.23 -3.38
N GLY A 2 -16.55 -4.29 -3.90
CA GLY A 2 -15.96 -3.26 -4.76
C GLY A 2 -14.94 -2.35 -4.07
N THR A 3 -13.70 -2.81 -3.88
CA THR A 3 -12.52 -1.92 -3.73
C THR A 3 -11.17 -2.58 -4.05
N ASN A 4 -11.10 -3.90 -4.32
CA ASN A 4 -9.86 -4.51 -4.84
C ASN A 4 -9.60 -4.20 -6.33
N ALA A 5 -10.58 -3.61 -7.02
CA ALA A 5 -10.48 -3.23 -8.44
C ALA A 5 -9.50 -2.08 -8.74
N PHE A 6 -8.84 -1.48 -7.73
CA PHE A 6 -7.83 -0.45 -7.96
C PHE A 6 -6.42 -0.99 -8.24
N TRP A 7 -6.19 -2.30 -8.08
CA TRP A 7 -4.91 -2.97 -8.42
C TRP A 7 -4.92 -3.65 -9.79
N GLU A 8 -6.06 -3.65 -10.49
CA GLU A 8 -6.21 -4.06 -11.89
C GLU A 8 -6.15 -2.79 -12.74
N GLY A 9 -4.97 -2.27 -13.02
CA GLY A 9 -4.53 -2.33 -14.41
C GLY A 9 -5.08 -1.17 -15.26
N ILE A 10 -4.66 0.06 -14.96
CA ILE A 10 -4.49 1.04 -16.03
C ILE A 10 -3.07 0.82 -16.54
N ASP A 11 -2.92 -0.14 -17.43
CA ASP A 11 -1.74 -0.24 -18.30
C ASP A 11 -2.12 0.53 -19.58
N LEU A 12 -1.83 1.83 -19.59
CA LEU A 12 -2.00 2.66 -20.77
C LEU A 12 -0.67 2.66 -21.52
N PRO A 13 -0.61 2.13 -22.76
CA PRO A 13 0.58 2.22 -23.58
C PRO A 13 0.79 3.68 -24.03
N GLY A 14 1.94 4.26 -23.70
CA GLY A 14 2.40 5.56 -24.21
C GLY A 14 3.26 6.32 -23.21
N GLU A 15 4.28 7.03 -23.70
CA GLU A 15 5.31 7.81 -22.97
C GLU A 15 4.76 9.03 -22.18
N LEU A 16 3.53 8.96 -21.67
CA LEU A 16 2.84 10.11 -21.11
C LEU A 16 2.84 10.05 -19.59
N LEU A 17 3.32 11.15 -19.01
CA LEU A 17 3.18 11.57 -17.63
C LEU A 17 2.00 10.88 -16.91
N GLU A 18 2.32 9.90 -16.06
CA GLU A 18 1.31 9.07 -15.42
C GLU A 18 0.84 9.70 -14.11
N ILE A 19 -0.45 9.55 -13.78
CA ILE A 19 -1.02 10.02 -12.52
C ILE A 19 -1.59 8.82 -11.76
N LEU A 20 -1.03 8.54 -10.58
CA LEU A 20 -1.54 7.52 -9.67
C LEU A 20 -2.15 8.21 -8.45
N ILE A 21 -3.38 7.82 -8.10
CA ILE A 21 -4.10 8.36 -6.94
C ILE A 21 -4.41 7.24 -5.97
N LEU A 22 -3.82 7.30 -4.78
CA LEU A 22 -4.11 6.42 -3.65
C LEU A 22 -5.06 7.13 -2.68
N SER A 23 -6.34 6.80 -2.77
CA SER A 23 -7.37 7.37 -1.91
C SER A 23 -7.25 6.93 -0.45
N LYS A 24 -6.74 5.71 -0.20
CA LYS A 24 -6.52 5.12 1.13
C LYS A 24 -5.30 4.21 1.12
N LEU A 25 -4.57 4.16 2.24
CA LEU A 25 -3.47 3.23 2.42
C LEU A 25 -3.94 1.76 2.26
N PRO A 26 -3.20 0.91 1.51
CA PRO A 26 -3.61 -0.43 1.13
C PRO A 26 -3.42 -1.48 2.24
N PHE A 27 -3.96 -1.19 3.43
CA PHE A 27 -4.00 -2.15 4.52
C PHE A 27 -4.87 -3.36 4.17
N GLY A 28 -4.45 -4.54 4.65
CA GLY A 28 -5.24 -5.76 4.54
C GLY A 28 -6.55 -5.67 5.31
N VAL A 29 -7.55 -6.46 4.90
CA VAL A 29 -8.84 -6.53 5.59
C VAL A 29 -8.69 -7.43 6.82
N PRO A 30 -8.97 -6.95 8.04
CA PRO A 30 -8.74 -7.74 9.26
C PRO A 30 -9.54 -9.05 9.36
N SER A 31 -10.64 -9.16 8.61
CA SER A 31 -11.49 -10.36 8.58
C SER A 31 -10.94 -11.50 7.71
N GLU A 32 -9.88 -11.25 6.93
CA GLU A 32 -9.22 -12.27 6.13
C GLU A 32 -8.63 -13.38 7.03
N PRO A 33 -8.92 -14.66 6.76
CA PRO A 33 -8.53 -15.76 7.66
C PRO A 33 -7.02 -15.81 7.95
N VAL A 34 -6.19 -15.57 6.94
CA VAL A 34 -4.72 -15.59 7.05
C VAL A 34 -4.23 -14.44 7.93
N LEU A 35 -4.75 -13.22 7.70
CA LEU A 35 -4.44 -12.03 8.50
C LEU A 35 -4.85 -12.21 9.96
N LYS A 36 -6.02 -12.80 10.19
CA LYS A 36 -6.53 -13.11 11.53
C LYS A 36 -5.64 -14.13 12.25
N ALA A 37 -5.25 -15.21 11.57
CA ALA A 37 -4.37 -16.23 12.13
C ALA A 37 -3.00 -15.65 12.50
N TYR A 38 -2.40 -14.85 11.61
CA TYR A 38 -1.11 -14.21 11.87
C TYR A 38 -1.20 -13.18 13.00
N SER A 39 -2.30 -12.42 13.06
CA SER A 39 -2.54 -11.46 14.13
C SER A 39 -2.66 -12.15 15.50
N ASN A 40 -3.38 -13.26 15.58
CA ASN A 40 -3.51 -14.04 16.81
C ASN A 40 -2.16 -14.61 17.28
N LEU A 41 -1.32 -15.08 16.33
CA LEU A 41 0.03 -15.57 16.63
C LEU A 41 0.93 -14.46 17.19
N LEU A 42 0.90 -13.27 16.58
CA LEU A 42 1.71 -12.15 17.08
C LEU A 42 1.22 -11.67 18.45
N GLN A 43 -0.09 -11.64 18.68
CA GLN A 43 -0.65 -11.31 19.98
C GLN A 43 -0.27 -12.32 21.06
N SER A 44 -0.22 -13.63 20.75
CA SER A 44 0.24 -14.64 21.72
C SER A 44 1.72 -14.52 22.08
N LEU A 45 2.49 -13.81 21.24
CA LEU A 45 3.90 -13.46 21.48
C LEU A 45 4.08 -12.06 22.12
N ASP A 46 2.99 -11.44 22.60
CA ASP A 46 2.97 -10.07 23.16
C ASP A 46 3.49 -9.00 22.18
N LYS A 47 3.32 -9.25 20.88
CA LYS A 47 3.69 -8.32 19.80
C LYS A 47 2.48 -7.59 19.25
N ASN A 48 2.72 -6.42 18.65
CA ASN A 48 1.68 -5.64 17.99
C ASN A 48 1.53 -6.03 16.51
N PRO A 49 0.45 -6.73 16.09
CA PRO A 49 0.29 -7.17 14.70
C PRO A 49 0.17 -6.04 13.69
N PHE A 50 -0.31 -4.88 14.14
CA PHE A 50 -0.41 -3.73 13.25
C PHE A 50 0.99 -3.29 12.82
N LEU A 51 1.91 -3.11 13.75
CA LEU A 51 3.27 -2.66 13.47
C LEU A 51 4.13 -3.75 12.83
N GLU A 52 4.00 -4.99 13.28
CA GLU A 52 4.86 -6.11 12.86
C GLU A 52 4.42 -6.74 11.53
N PHE A 53 3.17 -6.57 11.11
CA PHE A 53 2.65 -7.21 9.90
C PHE A 53 1.90 -6.25 8.98
N ASN A 54 0.85 -5.59 9.48
CA ASN A 54 -0.04 -4.81 8.62
C ASN A 54 0.67 -3.64 7.94
N VAL A 55 1.56 -2.96 8.65
CA VAL A 55 2.27 -1.83 8.06
C VAL A 55 3.37 -2.29 7.09
N PRO A 56 4.23 -3.28 7.38
CA PRO A 56 5.13 -3.87 6.38
C PRO A 56 4.41 -4.33 5.10
N GLU A 57 3.28 -5.02 5.22
CA GLU A 57 2.45 -5.41 4.09
C GLU A 57 1.94 -4.20 3.29
N CYS A 58 1.52 -3.14 3.99
CA CYS A 58 1.11 -1.89 3.35
C CYS A 58 2.27 -1.23 2.58
N VAL A 59 3.49 -1.25 3.12
CA VAL A 59 4.70 -0.73 2.45
C VAL A 59 4.95 -1.51 1.15
N ILE A 60 4.90 -2.84 1.20
CA ILE A 60 5.14 -3.69 0.02
C ILE A 60 4.14 -3.34 -1.09
N LYS A 61 2.85 -3.29 -0.77
CA LYS A 61 1.81 -2.92 -1.75
C LYS A 61 2.00 -1.51 -2.26
N PHE A 62 2.28 -0.56 -1.38
CA PHE A 62 2.54 0.84 -1.77
C PHE A 62 3.68 0.94 -2.79
N ARG A 63 4.81 0.27 -2.52
CA ARG A 63 5.97 0.24 -3.42
C ARG A 63 5.68 -0.46 -4.75
N GLN A 64 4.88 -1.53 -4.73
CA GLN A 64 4.42 -2.18 -5.96
C GLN A 64 3.55 -1.25 -6.81
N GLY A 65 2.68 -0.46 -6.19
CA GLY A 65 1.87 0.56 -6.88
C GLY A 65 2.75 1.65 -7.47
N PHE A 66 3.72 2.14 -6.72
CA PHE A 66 4.70 3.12 -7.19
C PHE A 66 5.53 2.61 -8.37
N GLY A 67 5.97 1.35 -8.34
CA GLY A 67 6.73 0.75 -9.44
C GLY A 67 5.96 0.60 -10.76
N ARG A 68 4.62 0.78 -10.75
CA ARG A 68 3.84 0.91 -11.98
C ARG A 68 3.97 2.30 -12.62
N LEU A 69 4.13 3.33 -11.78
CA LEU A 69 4.24 4.74 -12.19
C LEU A 69 5.61 5.06 -12.79
N ILE A 70 6.68 4.55 -12.18
CA ILE A 70 8.07 4.80 -12.59
C ILE A 70 8.74 3.44 -12.86
N ARG A 71 8.85 3.08 -14.14
CA ARG A 71 9.39 1.79 -14.65
C ARG A 71 10.80 1.96 -15.22
N THR A 72 11.06 3.10 -15.84
CA THR A 72 12.36 3.49 -16.40
C THR A 72 12.90 4.74 -15.72
N SER A 73 14.17 5.08 -15.96
CA SER A 73 14.79 6.31 -15.45
C SER A 73 14.29 7.59 -16.13
N GLU A 74 13.61 7.46 -17.27
CA GLU A 74 13.08 8.58 -18.06
C GLU A 74 11.61 8.87 -17.73
N ASP A 75 10.95 7.95 -17.03
CA ASP A 75 9.54 8.09 -16.65
C ASP A 75 9.35 9.25 -15.67
N VAL A 76 8.31 10.03 -15.93
CA VAL A 76 7.86 11.12 -15.06
C VAL A 76 6.39 10.91 -14.73
N GLY A 77 6.01 11.24 -13.50
CA GLY A 77 4.64 11.03 -13.05
C GLY A 77 4.32 11.75 -11.75
N ALA A 78 3.04 11.74 -11.38
CA ALA A 78 2.55 12.29 -10.13
C ALA A 78 1.87 11.20 -9.30
N PHE A 79 2.26 11.09 -8.03
CA PHE A 79 1.63 10.18 -7.07
C PHE A 79 0.90 10.97 -5.97
N PHE A 80 -0.43 10.92 -5.99
CA PHE A 80 -1.27 11.56 -4.99
C PHE A 80 -1.69 10.56 -3.92
N VAL A 81 -1.40 10.86 -2.65
CA VAL A 81 -1.88 10.07 -1.50
C VAL A 81 -2.87 10.92 -0.72
N MET A 82 -4.15 10.55 -0.75
CA MET A 82 -5.24 11.29 -0.09
C MET A 82 -5.56 10.76 1.32
N ASP A 83 -4.65 9.97 1.88
CA ASP A 83 -4.79 9.40 3.21
C ASP A 83 -3.88 10.13 4.20
N GLU A 84 -4.46 11.00 5.04
CA GLU A 84 -3.73 11.76 6.06
C GLU A 84 -2.91 10.90 7.03
N ARG A 85 -3.23 9.60 7.13
CA ARG A 85 -2.49 8.69 8.02
C ARG A 85 -1.05 8.54 7.57
N VAL A 86 -0.73 8.75 6.29
CA VAL A 86 0.63 8.64 5.74
C VAL A 86 1.64 9.59 6.40
N VAL A 87 1.19 10.76 6.89
CA VAL A 87 2.07 11.73 7.55
C VAL A 87 2.19 11.50 9.07
N LYS A 88 1.41 10.57 9.64
CA LYS A 88 1.51 10.23 11.08
C LYS A 88 2.86 9.57 11.35
N LYS A 89 3.48 9.89 12.50
CA LYS A 89 4.82 9.40 12.89
C LYS A 89 4.97 7.89 12.70
N THR A 90 3.94 7.12 13.06
CA THR A 90 3.92 5.66 12.96
C THR A 90 3.91 5.14 11.52
N LEU A 91 3.40 5.89 10.56
CA LEU A 91 3.20 5.43 9.17
C LEU A 91 4.08 6.18 8.16
N ARG A 92 4.88 7.14 8.63
CA ARG A 92 5.78 7.96 7.81
C ARG A 92 6.77 7.12 7.00
N TYR A 93 7.13 5.93 7.48
CA TYR A 93 8.04 5.04 6.75
C TYR A 93 7.41 4.37 5.52
N ILE A 94 6.09 4.52 5.30
CA ILE A 94 5.45 4.03 4.06
C ILE A 94 5.93 4.82 2.83
N ILE A 95 6.29 6.10 3.02
CA ILE A 95 6.72 7.02 1.96
C ILE A 95 8.23 7.28 1.95
N GLN A 96 9.00 6.58 2.79
CA GLN A 96 10.48 6.64 2.78
C GLN A 96 11.04 5.49 1.94
#